data_AF-A0A8T5L3J9-F1
#
_entry.id   AF-A0A8T5L3J9-F1
#
_cell.length_a   1.000
_cell.length_b   1.000
_cell.length_c   1.000
_cell.angle_alpha   90.00
_cell.angle_beta   90.00
_cell.angle_gamma   90.00
#
_symmetry.space_group_name_H-M   'P 1'
#
loop_
_entity.id
_entity.type
_entity.pdbx_description
1 polymer ?
#
loop_
_entity_poly.entity_id
_entity_poly.type
_entity_poly.pdbx_seq_one_letter_code
_entity_poly.pdbx_strand_id
1 'polypeptide(L)'
;MADPRLVQYLRENIQQGYPADRLVTALRGQGWPEQEIQIALADVTGAKAPKHVPSPAAGTKPGLLGNIKNSFIHPRTLFSAIKDVSFSSVILTLVLVLVIGFGLRIVVSLLMSFLGSSPFDIVVWQEGSLFPEITGLISVLLGIVIGAGFLHLFAILLGGKGGYSGTLKAAVYGMIPAMLLSFLALVLVAVPIAVGIIQIVLFLWFLVLLIVGLKTLHKISGIRAILVVVTPIILVVALVVFLFSFALIEIFTIAPNDSMILQSLMNQFPV
;
A
#
# COMPACT_ATOMS: atom_id res chain seq x y z
N MET A 1 4.91 31.92 1.74
CA MET A 1 4.92 32.37 3.15
C MET A 1 5.37 31.20 4.00
N ALA A 2 6.22 31.45 5.01
CA ALA A 2 6.66 30.40 5.93
C ALA A 2 5.53 29.96 6.87
N ASP A 3 5.66 28.76 7.45
CA ASP A 3 4.76 28.30 8.52
C ASP A 3 4.85 29.25 9.73
N PRO A 4 3.72 29.82 10.21
CA PRO A 4 3.71 30.73 11.36
C PRO A 4 4.36 30.15 12.62
N ARG A 5 4.27 28.83 12.82
CA ARG A 5 4.86 28.15 13.99
C ARG A 5 6.38 28.13 13.91
N LEU A 6 6.92 27.94 12.71
CA LEU A 6 8.36 27.97 12.46
C LEU A 6 8.93 29.38 12.67
N VAL A 7 8.21 30.39 12.18
CA VAL A 7 8.57 31.81 12.37
C VAL A 7 8.57 32.17 13.86
N GLN A 8 7.53 31.77 14.61
CA GLN A 8 7.44 32.00 16.04
C GLN A 8 8.59 31.32 16.81
N TYR A 9 8.85 30.04 16.52
CA TYR A 9 9.95 29.29 17.14
C TYR A 9 11.31 29.95 16.91
N LEU A 10 11.61 30.32 15.65
CA LEU A 10 12.86 31.01 15.32
C LEU A 10 12.97 32.37 16.02
N ARG A 11 11.88 33.13 16.10
CA ARG A 11 11.85 34.43 16.79
C ARG A 11 12.17 34.31 18.27
N GLU A 12 11.52 33.39 18.97
CA GLU A 12 11.73 33.16 20.41
C GLU A 12 13.17 32.73 20.71
N ASN A 13 13.73 31.80 19.93
CA ASN A 13 15.10 31.31 20.17
C ASN A 13 16.18 32.35 19.80
N ILE A 14 15.97 33.15 18.75
CA ILE A 14 16.90 34.23 18.41
C ILE A 14 16.88 35.31 19.50
N GLN A 15 15.71 35.64 20.06
CA GLN A 15 15.61 36.56 21.20
C GLN A 15 16.31 36.05 22.47
N GLN A 16 16.39 34.72 22.63
CA GLN A 16 17.14 34.07 23.72
C GLN A 16 18.66 33.98 23.45
N GLY A 17 19.14 34.50 22.31
CA GLY A 17 20.57 34.53 21.99
C GLY A 17 21.12 33.26 21.33
N TYR A 18 20.25 32.35 20.87
CA TYR A 18 20.70 31.19 20.10
C TYR A 18 21.17 31.60 18.71
N PRO A 19 22.34 31.12 18.24
CA PRO A 19 22.86 31.48 16.92
C PRO A 19 22.07 30.75 15.81
N ALA A 20 21.83 31.49 14.72
CA ALA A 20 20.91 31.07 13.65
C ALA A 20 21.35 29.76 12.95
N ASP A 21 22.65 29.55 12.78
CA ASP A 21 23.24 28.34 12.18
C ASP A 21 22.90 27.06 12.97
N ARG A 22 22.90 27.13 14.30
CA ARG A 22 22.49 26.01 15.17
C ARG A 22 21.00 25.73 15.07
N LEU A 23 20.17 26.76 15.00
CA LEU A 23 18.72 26.60 14.83
C LEU A 23 18.38 25.96 13.49
N VAL A 24 19.05 26.38 12.41
CA VAL A 24 18.89 25.77 11.08
C VAL A 24 19.26 24.28 11.12
N THR A 25 20.39 23.95 11.74
CA THR A 25 20.85 22.56 11.87
C THR A 25 19.87 21.70 12.68
N ALA A 26 19.35 22.23 13.80
CA ALA A 26 18.37 21.54 14.62
C ALA A 26 17.04 21.31 13.88
N LEU A 27 16.53 22.33 13.19
CA LEU A 27 15.30 22.23 12.40
C LEU A 27 15.44 21.27 11.22
N ARG A 28 16.60 21.25 10.56
CA ARG A 28 16.91 20.25 9.52
C ARG A 28 16.90 18.83 10.12
N GLY A 29 17.46 18.64 11.32
CA GLY A 29 17.40 17.38 12.05
C GLY A 29 15.97 16.93 12.42
N GLN A 30 15.05 17.89 12.58
CA GLN A 30 13.62 17.63 12.80
C GLN A 30 12.84 17.38 11.50
N GLY A 31 13.51 17.44 10.34
CA GLY A 31 12.90 17.18 9.03
C GLY A 31 12.16 18.37 8.43
N TRP A 32 12.40 19.59 8.93
CA TRP A 32 11.86 20.79 8.29
C TRP A 32 12.53 21.01 6.92
N PRO A 33 11.77 21.40 5.88
CA PRO A 33 12.33 21.71 4.58
C PRO A 33 13.27 22.92 4.69
N GLU A 34 14.48 22.79 4.17
CA GLU A 34 15.49 23.84 4.25
C GLU A 34 15.02 25.20 3.70
N GLN A 35 14.19 25.16 2.65
CA GLN A 35 13.62 26.35 2.07
C GLN A 35 12.62 27.05 3.01
N GLU A 36 11.82 26.30 3.76
CA GLU A 36 10.92 26.86 4.78
C GLU A 36 11.72 27.48 5.93
N ILE A 37 12.80 26.81 6.36
CA ILE A 37 13.72 27.33 7.38
C ILE A 37 14.33 28.66 6.93
N GLN A 38 14.85 28.74 5.70
CA GLN A 38 15.48 29.97 5.20
C GLN A 38 14.48 31.12 5.00
N ILE A 39 13.25 30.84 4.53
CA ILE A 39 12.21 31.86 4.40
C ILE A 39 11.79 32.37 5.78
N ALA A 40 11.59 31.47 6.75
CA ALA A 40 11.22 31.85 8.10
C ALA A 40 12.35 32.63 8.79
N LEU A 41 13.60 32.23 8.59
CA LEU A 41 14.76 32.92 9.14
C LEU A 41 14.94 34.33 8.55
N ALA A 42 14.73 34.49 7.24
CA ALA A 42 14.74 35.80 6.59
C ALA A 42 13.64 36.73 7.16
N ASP A 43 12.45 36.21 7.40
CA ASP A 43 11.32 36.94 7.99
C ASP A 43 11.61 37.40 9.43
N VAL A 44 12.29 36.56 10.22
CA VAL A 44 12.63 36.88 11.63
C VAL A 44 13.82 37.84 11.73
N THR A 45 14.83 37.68 10.89
CA THR A 45 16.07 38.49 10.97
C THR A 45 16.01 39.81 10.21
N GLY A 46 14.95 40.02 9.42
CA GLY A 46 14.86 41.14 8.48
C GLY A 46 15.86 41.05 7.31
N ALA A 47 16.57 39.92 7.19
CA ALA A 47 17.43 39.67 6.06
C ALA A 47 16.58 39.53 4.79
N LYS A 48 17.09 40.06 3.67
CA LYS A 48 16.41 39.95 2.39
C LYS A 48 16.30 38.46 2.04
N ALA A 49 15.08 37.95 1.93
CA ALA A 49 14.86 36.55 1.55
C ALA A 49 15.65 36.25 0.28
N PRO A 50 16.39 35.12 0.20
CA PRO A 50 17.16 34.81 -0.98
C PRO A 50 16.19 34.72 -2.17
N LYS A 51 16.40 35.56 -3.20
CA LYS A 51 15.55 35.62 -4.41
C LYS A 51 15.43 34.26 -5.11
N HIS A 52 16.40 33.38 -4.86
CA HIS A 52 16.42 32.00 -5.27
C HIS A 52 17.21 31.24 -4.19
N VAL A 53 16.53 30.75 -3.15
CA VAL A 53 17.04 29.52 -2.53
C VAL A 53 16.79 28.46 -3.58
N PRO A 54 17.81 27.85 -4.22
CA PRO A 54 17.58 26.77 -5.14
C PRO A 54 16.74 25.72 -4.40
N SER A 55 15.45 25.62 -4.76
CA SER A 55 14.55 24.58 -4.24
C SER A 55 15.34 23.29 -4.30
N PRO A 56 15.68 22.68 -3.14
CA PRO A 56 16.86 21.84 -2.93
C PRO A 56 17.38 21.25 -4.23
N ALA A 57 18.23 22.01 -4.93
CA ALA A 57 18.76 21.72 -6.26
C ALA A 57 17.88 20.87 -7.21
N ALA A 58 16.57 21.10 -7.36
CA ALA A 58 15.68 20.19 -8.10
C ALA A 58 16.10 18.72 -7.88
N GLY A 59 16.36 18.38 -6.61
CA GLY A 59 17.19 17.24 -6.23
C GLY A 59 16.70 16.07 -7.01
N THR A 60 17.60 15.53 -7.86
CA THR A 60 17.29 14.54 -8.88
C THR A 60 16.20 13.62 -8.35
N LYS A 61 15.00 13.73 -8.95
CA LYS A 61 13.82 12.98 -8.50
C LYS A 61 14.29 11.57 -8.17
N PRO A 62 14.11 11.09 -6.93
CA PRO A 62 14.71 9.85 -6.50
C PRO A 62 14.39 8.78 -7.54
N GLY A 63 15.45 8.16 -8.08
CA GLY A 63 15.30 7.08 -9.04
C GLY A 63 14.53 5.92 -8.43
N LEU A 64 14.27 4.87 -9.21
CA LEU A 64 13.52 3.70 -8.75
C LEU A 64 14.05 3.15 -7.40
N LEU A 65 15.37 3.01 -7.26
CA LEU A 65 16.00 2.55 -6.02
C LEU A 65 15.79 3.52 -4.84
N GLY A 66 15.83 4.83 -5.10
CA GLY A 66 15.54 5.85 -4.09
C GLY A 66 14.09 5.76 -3.62
N ASN A 67 13.15 5.51 -4.54
CA ASN A 67 11.74 5.30 -4.22
C ASN A 67 11.54 4.01 -3.41
N ILE A 68 12.22 2.92 -3.78
CA ILE A 68 12.21 1.67 -3.01
C ILE A 68 12.73 1.93 -1.59
N LYS A 69 13.90 2.55 -1.43
CA LYS A 69 14.44 2.91 -0.11
C LYS A 69 13.47 3.77 0.70
N ASN A 70 12.89 4.79 0.09
CA ASN A 70 11.95 5.68 0.75
C ASN A 70 10.63 4.97 1.11
N SER A 71 10.21 3.94 0.38
CA SER A 71 9.04 3.12 0.73
C SER A 71 9.22 2.31 2.02
N PHE A 72 10.47 2.00 2.41
CA PHE A 72 10.76 1.33 3.68
C PHE A 72 11.01 2.30 4.83
N ILE A 73 11.67 3.43 4.57
CA ILE A 73 12.21 4.27 5.65
C ILE A 73 11.46 5.61 5.78
N HIS A 74 11.08 6.22 4.67
CA HIS A 74 10.57 7.60 4.62
C HIS A 74 9.33 7.71 3.73
N PRO A 75 8.19 7.13 4.14
CA PRO A 75 7.02 7.02 3.28
C PRO A 75 6.43 8.37 2.89
N ARG A 76 6.52 9.38 3.76
CA ARG A 76 6.09 10.75 3.42
C ARG A 76 6.93 11.32 2.27
N THR A 77 8.25 11.13 2.32
CA THR A 77 9.17 11.57 1.27
C THR A 77 8.88 10.87 -0.05
N LEU A 78 8.60 9.57 -0.01
CA LEU A 78 8.15 8.82 -1.20
C LEU A 78 6.93 9.46 -1.84
N PHE A 79 5.84 9.63 -1.08
CA PHE A 79 4.57 10.11 -1.64
C PHE A 79 4.62 11.57 -2.09
N SER A 80 5.44 12.40 -1.45
CA SER A 80 5.74 13.74 -1.93
C SER A 80 6.51 13.71 -3.26
N ALA A 81 7.51 12.83 -3.40
CA ALA A 81 8.32 12.73 -4.61
C ALA A 81 7.54 12.20 -5.83
N ILE A 82 6.58 11.29 -5.63
CA ILE A 82 5.78 10.72 -6.73
C ILE A 82 4.51 11.51 -7.06
N LYS A 83 4.23 12.60 -6.34
CA LYS A 83 3.03 13.40 -6.52
C LYS A 83 2.86 13.88 -7.96
N ASP A 84 3.96 14.24 -8.61
CA ASP A 84 3.97 14.79 -9.98
C ASP A 84 4.34 13.73 -11.04
N VAL A 85 4.39 12.44 -10.68
CA VAL A 85 4.60 11.35 -11.65
C VAL A 85 3.37 11.19 -12.53
N SER A 86 3.53 10.94 -13.83
CA SER A 86 2.39 10.76 -14.73
C SER A 86 1.64 9.45 -14.44
N PHE A 87 0.38 9.38 -14.83
CA PHE A 87 -0.42 8.16 -14.69
C PHE A 87 0.21 6.97 -15.45
N SER A 88 0.74 7.21 -16.66
CA SER A 88 1.39 6.16 -17.46
C SER A 88 2.61 5.56 -16.77
N SER A 89 3.43 6.38 -16.08
CA SER A 89 4.57 5.87 -15.31
C SER A 89 4.14 5.00 -14.13
N VAL A 90 2.98 5.26 -13.52
CA VAL A 90 2.44 4.41 -12.44
C VAL A 90 2.03 3.05 -12.98
N ILE A 91 1.32 3.01 -14.12
CA ILE A 91 0.93 1.77 -14.78
C ILE A 91 2.16 0.98 -15.22
N LEU A 92 3.16 1.64 -15.81
CA LEU A 92 4.41 0.99 -16.20
C LEU A 92 5.14 0.40 -14.98
N THR A 93 5.19 1.12 -13.86
CA THR A 93 5.79 0.63 -12.61
C THR A 93 5.05 -0.62 -12.12
N LEU A 94 3.71 -0.60 -12.12
CA LEU A 94 2.89 -1.73 -11.72
C LEU A 94 3.16 -2.97 -12.60
N VAL A 95 3.08 -2.80 -13.93
CA VAL A 95 3.33 -3.89 -14.89
C VAL A 95 4.74 -4.45 -14.73
N LEU A 96 5.75 -3.58 -14.60
CA LEU A 96 7.15 -4.00 -14.44
C LEU A 96 7.34 -4.85 -13.18
N VAL A 97 6.82 -4.41 -12.02
CA VAL A 97 6.97 -5.14 -10.76
C VAL A 97 6.25 -6.50 -10.83
N LEU A 98 5.08 -6.55 -11.46
CA LEU A 98 4.34 -7.78 -11.64
C LEU A 98 5.04 -8.77 -12.58
N VAL A 99 5.56 -8.30 -13.72
CA VAL A 99 6.31 -9.14 -14.66
C VAL A 99 7.57 -9.70 -14.03
N ILE A 100 8.33 -8.88 -13.29
CA ILE A 100 9.51 -9.34 -12.55
C ILE A 100 9.10 -10.42 -11.53
N GLY A 101 8.01 -10.18 -10.80
CA GLY A 101 7.56 -11.13 -9.78
C GLY A 101 7.05 -12.45 -10.35
N PHE A 102 6.36 -12.40 -11.48
CA PHE A 102 5.92 -13.58 -12.21
C PHE A 102 7.11 -14.37 -12.76
N GLY A 103 8.06 -13.70 -13.42
CA GLY A 103 9.27 -14.34 -13.93
C GLY A 103 10.08 -15.03 -12.84
N LEU A 104 10.22 -14.39 -11.67
CA LEU A 104 10.94 -14.99 -10.55
C LEU A 104 10.23 -16.24 -9.99
N ARG A 105 8.89 -16.24 -9.93
CA ARG A 105 8.12 -17.42 -9.50
C ARG A 105 8.36 -18.62 -10.44
N ILE A 106 8.39 -18.38 -11.75
CA ILE A 106 8.74 -19.42 -12.74
C ILE A 106 10.15 -19.96 -12.46
N VAL A 107 11.13 -19.07 -12.29
CA VAL A 107 12.53 -19.48 -12.04
C VAL A 107 12.65 -20.33 -10.76
N VAL A 108 12.01 -19.93 -9.66
CA VAL A 108 12.03 -20.71 -8.42
C VAL A 108 11.32 -22.05 -8.60
N SER A 109 10.19 -22.08 -9.29
CA SER A 109 9.46 -23.33 -9.59
C SER A 109 10.34 -24.31 -10.38
N LEU A 110 11.02 -23.84 -11.43
CA LEU A 110 11.96 -24.66 -12.22
C LEU A 110 13.14 -25.16 -11.37
N LEU A 111 13.70 -24.30 -10.53
CA LEU A 111 14.80 -24.66 -9.63
C LEU A 111 14.39 -25.75 -8.63
N MET A 112 13.23 -25.59 -7.97
CA MET A 112 12.72 -26.58 -7.02
C MET A 112 12.43 -27.93 -7.69
N SER A 113 11.90 -27.89 -8.92
CA SER A 113 11.66 -29.10 -9.73
C SER A 113 12.98 -29.83 -10.04
N PHE A 114 14.05 -29.09 -10.33
CA PHE A 114 15.37 -29.67 -10.58
C PHE A 114 15.99 -30.31 -9.33
N LEU A 115 15.75 -29.74 -8.14
CA LEU A 115 16.31 -30.23 -6.88
C LEU A 115 15.67 -31.52 -6.36
N GLY A 116 14.66 -32.08 -7.06
CA GLY A 116 13.97 -33.31 -6.67
C GLY A 116 13.24 -33.21 -5.32
N SER A 117 13.20 -32.03 -4.74
CA SER A 117 12.51 -31.71 -3.51
C SER A 117 11.11 -31.26 -3.88
N SER A 118 10.10 -32.10 -3.61
CA SER A 118 8.80 -31.51 -3.44
C SER A 118 7.83 -32.33 -2.56
N PRO A 119 7.34 -31.67 -1.50
CA PRO A 119 5.94 -31.66 -1.11
C PRO A 119 5.11 -30.62 -1.90
N PHE A 120 5.65 -30.02 -2.97
CA PHE A 120 5.05 -28.90 -3.75
C PHE A 120 4.62 -29.27 -5.19
N ASP A 121 4.91 -30.48 -5.65
CA ASP A 121 4.49 -31.07 -6.94
C ASP A 121 2.97 -31.27 -6.94
N ILE A 122 2.36 -31.30 -5.77
CA ILE A 122 0.90 -31.43 -5.66
C ILE A 122 0.21 -30.10 -6.04
N VAL A 123 0.84 -28.93 -5.89
CA VAL A 123 0.13 -27.65 -6.10
C VAL A 123 0.55 -26.94 -7.40
N VAL A 124 1.82 -27.06 -7.81
CA VAL A 124 2.30 -26.40 -9.05
C VAL A 124 2.21 -27.34 -10.26
N TRP A 125 2.28 -28.66 -10.05
CA TRP A 125 2.33 -29.63 -11.14
C TRP A 125 1.05 -30.44 -11.37
N GLN A 126 0.02 -30.35 -10.50
CA GLN A 126 -1.23 -31.10 -10.71
C GLN A 126 -2.03 -30.66 -11.96
N GLU A 127 -1.77 -29.49 -12.54
CA GLU A 127 -2.44 -29.05 -13.78
C GLU A 127 -1.50 -28.76 -14.96
N GLY A 128 -0.17 -28.76 -14.80
CA GLY A 128 0.80 -28.53 -15.89
C GLY A 128 0.55 -27.25 -16.72
N SER A 129 -0.22 -26.30 -16.19
CA SER A 129 -0.80 -25.19 -16.94
C SER A 129 -0.32 -23.86 -16.39
N LEU A 130 0.13 -22.96 -17.27
CA LEU A 130 0.45 -21.56 -16.92
C LEU A 130 -0.80 -20.69 -16.70
N PHE A 131 -1.98 -21.29 -16.86
CA PHE A 131 -3.26 -20.59 -16.83
C PHE A 131 -3.57 -19.96 -15.45
N PRO A 132 -3.38 -20.64 -14.31
CA PRO A 132 -3.62 -20.05 -12.99
C PRO A 132 -2.74 -18.83 -12.70
N GLU A 133 -1.50 -18.82 -13.20
CA GLU A 133 -0.60 -17.71 -12.96
C GLU A 133 -0.93 -16.50 -13.84
N ILE A 134 -1.29 -16.73 -15.11
CA ILE A 134 -1.74 -15.66 -16.01
C ILE A 134 -3.04 -15.05 -15.49
N THR A 135 -4.00 -15.89 -15.11
CA THR A 135 -5.27 -15.42 -14.53
C THR A 135 -5.05 -14.70 -13.20
N GLY A 136 -4.13 -15.18 -12.37
CA GLY A 136 -3.71 -14.49 -11.14
C GLY A 136 -3.09 -13.11 -11.40
N LEU A 137 -2.20 -13.00 -12.39
CA LEU A 137 -1.59 -11.73 -12.81
C LEU A 137 -2.65 -10.72 -13.26
N ILE A 138 -3.58 -11.16 -14.11
CA ILE A 138 -4.69 -10.32 -14.60
C ILE A 138 -5.58 -9.91 -13.43
N SER A 139 -5.89 -10.84 -12.53
CA SER A 139 -6.72 -10.58 -11.35
C SER A 139 -6.09 -9.53 -10.43
N VAL A 140 -4.77 -9.59 -10.21
CA VAL A 140 -4.06 -8.58 -9.41
C VAL A 140 -4.09 -7.21 -10.09
N LEU A 141 -3.85 -7.14 -11.40
CA LEU A 141 -3.93 -5.89 -12.16
C LEU A 141 -5.31 -5.24 -12.05
N LEU A 142 -6.37 -6.01 -12.34
CA LEU A 142 -7.75 -5.54 -12.25
C LEU A 142 -8.11 -5.18 -10.81
N GLY A 143 -7.74 -6.01 -9.84
CA GLY A 143 -8.01 -5.79 -8.42
C GLY A 143 -7.41 -4.50 -7.90
N ILE A 144 -6.18 -4.14 -8.29
CA ILE A 144 -5.54 -2.88 -7.89
C ILE A 144 -6.26 -1.68 -8.51
N VAL A 145 -6.63 -1.75 -9.79
CA VAL A 145 -7.34 -0.66 -10.48
C VAL A 145 -8.74 -0.47 -9.87
N ILE A 146 -9.51 -1.55 -9.73
CA ILE A 146 -10.85 -1.51 -9.16
C ILE A 146 -10.80 -1.08 -7.68
N GLY A 147 -9.89 -1.67 -6.90
CA GLY A 147 -9.70 -1.35 -5.49
C GLY A 147 -9.28 0.11 -5.27
N ALA A 148 -8.38 0.65 -6.10
CA ALA A 148 -8.06 2.07 -6.09
C ALA A 148 -9.29 2.93 -6.44
N GLY A 149 -10.18 2.44 -7.30
CA GLY A 149 -11.44 3.12 -7.64
C GLY A 149 -12.33 3.22 -6.41
N PHE A 150 -12.55 2.10 -5.72
CA PHE A 150 -13.31 2.07 -4.46
C PHE A 150 -12.70 2.98 -3.40
N LEU A 151 -11.40 2.87 -3.13
CA LEU A 151 -10.70 3.76 -2.18
C LEU A 151 -10.82 5.23 -2.57
N HIS A 152 -10.83 5.54 -3.87
CA HIS A 152 -10.98 6.91 -4.35
C HIS A 152 -12.37 7.48 -4.03
N LEU A 153 -13.43 6.67 -4.16
CA LEU A 153 -14.79 7.08 -3.76
C LEU A 153 -14.82 7.46 -2.28
N PHE A 154 -14.28 6.62 -1.39
CA PHE A 154 -14.20 6.93 0.05
C PHE A 154 -13.33 8.15 0.34
N ALA A 155 -12.23 8.33 -0.40
CA ALA A 155 -11.40 9.53 -0.27
C ALA A 155 -12.18 10.80 -0.60
N ILE A 156 -12.97 10.81 -1.69
CA ILE A 156 -13.82 11.95 -2.06
C ILE A 156 -14.92 12.16 -1.01
N LEU A 157 -15.61 11.10 -0.57
CA LEU A 157 -16.67 11.17 0.44
C LEU A 157 -16.16 11.79 1.76
N LEU A 158 -14.90 11.57 2.12
CA LEU A 158 -14.27 12.12 3.32
C LEU A 158 -13.56 13.48 3.06
N GLY A 159 -13.80 14.12 1.91
CA GLY A 159 -13.33 15.46 1.58
C GLY A 159 -11.92 15.52 1.00
N GLY A 160 -11.44 14.44 0.39
CA GLY A 160 -10.16 14.39 -0.32
C GLY A 160 -10.14 15.24 -1.58
N LYS A 161 -9.00 15.89 -1.84
CA LYS A 161 -8.80 16.87 -2.93
C LYS A 161 -7.87 16.38 -4.05
N GLY A 162 -7.63 15.07 -4.14
CA GLY A 162 -6.81 14.44 -5.18
C GLY A 162 -7.68 13.71 -6.22
N GLY A 163 -7.13 13.50 -7.42
CA GLY A 163 -7.78 12.67 -8.43
C GLY A 163 -7.50 11.18 -8.25
N TYR A 164 -8.15 10.34 -9.05
CA TYR A 164 -7.96 8.89 -9.07
C TYR A 164 -6.49 8.47 -9.20
N SER A 165 -5.70 9.19 -10.00
CA SER A 165 -4.26 8.96 -10.14
C SER A 165 -3.52 9.00 -8.79
N GLY A 166 -3.95 9.86 -7.85
CA GLY A 166 -3.38 9.90 -6.51
C GLY A 166 -3.67 8.63 -5.70
N THR A 167 -4.89 8.10 -5.80
CA THR A 167 -5.23 6.83 -5.14
C THR A 167 -4.48 5.65 -5.74
N LEU A 168 -4.38 5.59 -7.06
CA LEU A 168 -3.65 4.53 -7.75
C LEU A 168 -2.15 4.57 -7.41
N LYS A 169 -1.55 5.76 -7.31
CA LYS A 169 -0.16 5.93 -6.82
C LYS A 169 -0.01 5.40 -5.40
N ALA A 170 -0.93 5.74 -4.50
CA ALA A 170 -0.91 5.26 -3.12
C ALA A 170 -0.94 3.73 -3.06
N ALA A 171 -1.83 3.10 -3.84
CA ALA A 171 -1.94 1.64 -3.92
C ALA A 171 -0.70 0.98 -4.52
N VAL A 172 -0.28 1.41 -5.72
CA VAL A 172 0.85 0.80 -6.45
C VAL A 172 2.16 0.95 -5.68
N TYR A 173 2.52 2.18 -5.28
CA TYR A 173 3.79 2.41 -4.57
C TYR A 173 3.76 1.90 -3.12
N GLY A 174 2.59 1.82 -2.50
CA GLY A 174 2.44 1.17 -1.19
C GLY A 174 2.69 -0.34 -1.24
N MET A 175 2.41 -0.98 -2.38
CA MET A 175 2.53 -2.43 -2.54
C MET A 175 3.96 -2.87 -2.88
N ILE A 176 4.83 -1.96 -3.37
CA ILE A 176 6.21 -2.29 -3.79
C ILE A 176 6.99 -3.05 -2.70
N PRO A 177 7.05 -2.61 -1.42
CA PRO A 177 7.72 -3.36 -0.36
C PRO A 177 7.21 -4.78 -0.19
N ALA A 178 5.87 -4.95 -0.18
CA ALA A 178 5.25 -6.26 -0.01
C ALA A 178 5.60 -7.17 -1.19
N MET A 179 5.60 -6.66 -2.42
CA MET A 179 5.99 -7.45 -3.59
C MET A 179 7.47 -7.84 -3.55
N LEU A 180 8.36 -6.88 -3.29
CA LEU A 180 9.80 -7.13 -3.22
C LEU A 180 10.15 -8.14 -2.12
N LEU A 181 9.53 -8.05 -0.95
CA LEU A 181 9.77 -8.96 0.16
C LEU A 181 9.01 -10.29 0.03
N SER A 182 7.92 -10.34 -0.74
CA SER A 182 7.26 -11.61 -1.10
C SER A 182 8.21 -12.52 -1.88
N PHE A 183 9.17 -11.97 -2.62
CA PHE A 183 10.22 -12.75 -3.28
C PHE A 183 11.21 -13.35 -2.30
N LEU A 184 11.59 -12.60 -1.25
CA LEU A 184 12.42 -13.14 -0.19
C LEU A 184 11.70 -14.27 0.54
N ALA A 185 10.39 -14.13 0.78
CA ALA A 185 9.56 -15.18 1.36
C ALA A 185 9.52 -16.45 0.49
N LEU A 186 9.56 -16.31 -0.85
CA LEU A 186 9.61 -17.43 -1.80
C LEU A 186 10.93 -18.22 -1.71
N VAL A 187 12.05 -17.56 -1.38
CA VAL A 187 13.33 -18.24 -1.13
C VAL A 187 13.33 -18.91 0.25
N LEU A 188 12.64 -18.31 1.23
CA LEU A 188 12.55 -18.80 2.61
C LEU A 188 11.48 -19.90 2.83
N VAL A 189 10.95 -20.50 1.75
CA VAL A 189 9.88 -21.52 1.77
C VAL A 189 10.19 -22.72 2.66
N ALA A 190 11.47 -22.96 2.99
CA ALA A 190 11.88 -23.99 3.94
C ALA A 190 11.31 -23.84 5.36
N VAL A 191 10.74 -22.68 5.74
CA VAL A 191 10.19 -22.42 7.09
C VAL A 191 8.73 -21.93 7.01
N PRO A 192 7.72 -22.82 6.99
CA PRO A 192 6.31 -22.46 6.75
C PRO A 192 5.74 -21.44 7.73
N ILE A 193 6.07 -21.54 9.02
CA ILE A 193 5.57 -20.63 10.07
C ILE A 193 6.10 -19.20 9.85
N ALA A 194 7.35 -19.06 9.38
CA ALA A 194 7.94 -17.75 9.12
C ALA A 194 7.24 -17.03 7.96
N VAL A 195 6.82 -17.76 6.93
CA VAL A 195 6.10 -17.19 5.77
C VAL A 195 4.81 -16.50 6.21
N GLY A 196 4.00 -17.15 7.06
CA GLY A 196 2.74 -16.57 7.53
C GLY A 196 2.94 -15.26 8.29
N ILE A 197 3.89 -15.22 9.23
CA ILE A 197 4.19 -14.02 10.02
C ILE A 197 4.72 -12.89 9.11
N ILE A 198 5.62 -13.20 8.18
CA ILE A 198 6.16 -12.22 7.23
C ILE A 198 5.02 -11.61 6.41
N GLN A 199 4.11 -12.43 5.88
CA GLN A 199 2.98 -11.92 5.08
C GLN A 199 2.09 -10.96 5.87
N ILE A 200 1.82 -11.25 7.15
CA ILE A 200 1.07 -10.36 8.04
C ILE A 200 1.80 -9.02 8.22
N VAL A 201 3.11 -9.05 8.49
CA VAL A 201 3.92 -7.83 8.66
C VAL A 201 3.94 -7.00 7.37
N LEU A 202 4.10 -7.64 6.21
CA LEU A 202 4.08 -6.98 4.91
C LEU A 202 2.73 -6.36 4.59
N PHE A 203 1.65 -7.05 4.94
CA PHE A 203 0.29 -6.53 4.77
C PHE A 203 0.04 -5.30 5.65
N LEU A 204 0.41 -5.36 6.93
CA LEU A 204 0.30 -4.22 7.84
C LEU A 204 1.14 -3.03 7.35
N TRP A 205 2.35 -3.29 6.86
CA TRP A 205 3.20 -2.25 6.27
C TRP A 205 2.57 -1.62 5.02
N PHE A 206 2.00 -2.44 4.13
CA PHE A 206 1.23 -1.96 2.98
C PHE A 206 0.09 -1.03 3.41
N LEU A 207 -0.67 -1.38 4.46
CA LEU A 207 -1.73 -0.51 4.98
C LEU A 207 -1.19 0.83 5.49
N VAL A 208 -0.06 0.82 6.20
CA VAL A 208 0.61 2.06 6.65
C VAL A 208 0.96 2.94 5.44
N LEU A 209 1.57 2.36 4.40
CA LEU A 209 1.92 3.10 3.19
C LEU A 209 0.70 3.63 2.45
N LEU A 210 -0.35 2.82 2.35
CA LEU A 210 -1.60 3.22 1.72
C LEU A 210 -2.22 4.41 2.45
N ILE A 211 -2.27 4.37 3.79
CA ILE A 211 -2.78 5.48 4.63
C ILE A 211 -1.93 6.74 4.44
N VAL A 212 -0.59 6.63 4.50
CA VAL A 212 0.32 7.78 4.32
C VAL A 212 0.22 8.34 2.90
N GLY A 213 0.08 7.49 1.90
CA GLY A 213 -0.09 7.87 0.50
C GLY A 213 -1.40 8.61 0.28
N LEU A 214 -2.51 8.07 0.77
CA LEU A 214 -3.82 8.73 0.70
C LEU A 214 -3.81 10.08 1.43
N LYS A 215 -3.28 10.13 2.66
CA LYS A 215 -3.14 11.37 3.43
C LYS A 215 -2.40 12.43 2.63
N THR A 216 -1.26 12.08 2.07
CA THR A 216 -0.36 12.99 1.35
C THR A 216 -0.95 13.43 0.01
N LEU A 217 -1.43 12.49 -0.79
CA LEU A 217 -1.87 12.75 -2.17
C LEU A 217 -3.29 13.33 -2.25
N HIS A 218 -4.16 13.02 -1.29
CA HIS A 218 -5.52 13.58 -1.21
C HIS A 218 -5.67 14.74 -0.23
N LYS A 219 -4.59 15.12 0.48
CA LYS A 219 -4.56 16.24 1.45
C LYS A 219 -5.64 16.11 2.53
N ILE A 220 -5.86 14.90 3.04
CA ILE A 220 -6.81 14.60 4.12
C ILE A 220 -6.09 14.43 5.46
N SER A 221 -6.84 14.52 6.56
CA SER A 221 -6.28 14.24 7.89
C SER A 221 -5.94 12.76 8.06
N GLY A 222 -5.08 12.43 9.03
CA GLY A 222 -4.66 11.04 9.29
C GLY A 222 -5.85 10.12 9.62
N ILE A 223 -6.76 10.57 10.50
CA ILE A 223 -7.96 9.81 10.88
C ILE A 223 -8.84 9.56 9.65
N ARG A 224 -9.04 10.57 8.79
CA ARG A 224 -9.81 10.40 7.55
C ARG A 224 -9.14 9.40 6.61
N ALA A 225 -7.82 9.45 6.46
CA ALA A 225 -7.09 8.47 5.64
C ALA A 225 -7.23 7.03 6.17
N ILE A 226 -7.24 6.85 7.50
CA ILE A 226 -7.53 5.55 8.12
C ILE A 226 -8.95 5.10 7.76
N LEU A 227 -9.95 5.96 7.90
CA LEU A 227 -11.34 5.63 7.54
C LEU A 227 -11.49 5.25 6.06
N VAL A 228 -10.81 5.96 5.15
CA VAL A 228 -10.80 5.61 3.71
C VAL A 228 -10.38 4.16 3.47
N VAL A 229 -9.40 3.66 4.24
CA VAL A 229 -8.87 2.30 4.08
C VAL A 229 -9.71 1.27 4.85
N VAL A 230 -10.10 1.59 6.09
CA VAL A 230 -10.77 0.63 6.99
C VAL A 230 -12.25 0.43 6.63
N THR A 231 -12.96 1.49 6.23
CA THR A 231 -14.39 1.40 5.90
C THR A 231 -14.69 0.36 4.80
N PRO A 232 -14.03 0.35 3.63
CA PRO A 232 -14.29 -0.68 2.62
C PRO A 232 -13.96 -2.09 3.10
N ILE A 233 -12.92 -2.27 3.92
CA ILE A 233 -12.58 -3.58 4.49
C ILE A 233 -13.71 -4.07 5.41
N ILE A 234 -14.21 -3.21 6.29
CA ILE A 234 -15.34 -3.54 7.18
C ILE A 234 -16.58 -3.90 6.36
N LEU A 235 -16.89 -3.15 5.30
CA LEU A 235 -18.06 -3.42 4.46
C LEU A 235 -17.94 -4.78 3.75
N VAL A 236 -16.76 -5.11 3.21
CA VAL A 236 -16.52 -6.41 2.57
C VAL A 236 -16.64 -7.54 3.60
N VAL A 237 -16.03 -7.40 4.78
CA VAL A 237 -16.12 -8.40 5.85
C VAL A 237 -17.57 -8.60 6.30
N ALA A 238 -18.31 -7.51 6.52
CA ALA A 238 -19.71 -7.57 6.90
C ALA A 238 -20.58 -8.26 5.82
N LEU A 239 -20.33 -7.96 4.54
CA LEU A 239 -21.02 -8.63 3.43
C LEU A 239 -20.71 -10.13 3.38
N VAL A 240 -19.44 -10.52 3.54
CA VAL A 240 -19.04 -11.94 3.56
C VAL A 240 -19.70 -12.68 4.72
N VAL A 241 -19.68 -12.11 5.93
CA VAL A 241 -20.34 -12.69 7.12
C VAL A 241 -21.84 -12.83 6.89
N PHE A 242 -22.47 -11.82 6.29
CA PHE A 242 -23.90 -11.85 5.97
C PHE A 242 -24.24 -12.97 4.96
N LEU A 243 -23.51 -13.04 3.84
CA LEU A 243 -23.73 -14.07 2.82
C LEU A 243 -23.47 -15.49 3.36
N PHE A 244 -22.43 -15.65 4.17
CA PHE A 244 -22.11 -16.92 4.82
C PHE A 244 -23.22 -17.35 5.79
N SER A 245 -23.71 -16.42 6.62
CA SER A 245 -24.81 -16.69 7.55
C SER A 245 -26.09 -17.07 6.79
N PHE A 246 -26.39 -16.38 5.69
CA PHE A 246 -27.52 -16.71 4.82
C PHE A 246 -27.38 -18.13 4.22
N ALA A 247 -26.21 -18.48 3.67
CA ALA A 247 -25.96 -19.81 3.14
C ALA A 247 -26.09 -20.91 4.20
N LEU A 248 -25.65 -20.66 5.44
CA LEU A 248 -25.85 -21.59 6.55
C LEU A 248 -27.34 -21.79 6.85
N ILE A 249 -28.13 -20.72 6.90
CA ILE A 249 -29.58 -20.82 7.12
C ILE A 249 -30.22 -21.68 6.03
N GLU A 250 -29.90 -21.45 4.76
CA GLU A 250 -30.41 -22.26 3.64
C GLU A 250 -30.07 -23.75 3.81
N ILE A 251 -28.82 -24.09 4.14
CA ILE A 251 -28.38 -25.47 4.36
C ILE A 251 -29.17 -26.12 5.50
N PHE A 252 -29.37 -25.42 6.63
CA PHE A 252 -30.06 -25.99 7.79
C PHE A 252 -31.59 -25.99 7.67
N THR A 253 -32.17 -25.15 6.81
CA THR A 253 -33.64 -25.06 6.65
C THR A 253 -34.16 -25.99 5.55
N ILE A 254 -33.41 -26.18 4.45
CA ILE A 254 -33.83 -27.01 3.32
C ILE A 254 -33.44 -28.48 3.52
N ALA A 255 -32.20 -28.76 3.96
CA ALA A 255 -31.70 -30.14 4.04
C ALA A 255 -32.55 -31.11 4.90
N PRO A 256 -33.19 -30.69 6.02
CA PRO A 256 -34.05 -31.59 6.78
C PRO A 256 -35.31 -32.02 6.02
N ASN A 257 -35.89 -31.14 5.21
CA ASN A 257 -37.15 -31.41 4.51
C ASN A 257 -36.98 -32.47 3.41
N ASP A 258 -35.84 -32.47 2.71
CA ASP A 258 -35.54 -33.47 1.68
C ASP A 258 -35.40 -34.87 2.28
N SER A 259 -34.87 -34.98 3.51
CA SER A 259 -34.76 -36.27 4.21
C SER A 259 -36.12 -36.84 4.61
N MET A 260 -37.08 -35.98 4.98
CA MET A 260 -38.46 -36.39 5.28
C MET A 260 -39.22 -36.82 4.03
N ILE A 261 -39.04 -36.14 2.90
CA ILE A 261 -39.66 -36.54 1.62
C ILE A 261 -39.13 -37.91 1.19
N LEU A 262 -37.81 -38.13 1.22
CA LEU A 262 -37.20 -39.41 0.88
C LEU A 262 -37.65 -40.53 1.81
N GLN A 263 -37.76 -40.30 3.13
CA GLN A 263 -38.33 -41.29 4.05
C GLN A 263 -39.80 -41.60 3.75
N SER A 264 -40.61 -40.58 3.43
CA SER A 264 -42.02 -40.81 3.09
C SER A 264 -42.17 -41.63 1.80
N LEU A 265 -41.31 -41.38 0.81
CA LEU A 265 -41.29 -42.14 -0.44
C LEU A 265 -40.84 -43.58 -0.21
N MET A 266 -39.80 -43.81 0.60
CA MET A 266 -39.35 -45.17 0.94
C MET A 266 -40.42 -45.97 1.70
N ASN A 267 -41.23 -45.33 2.55
CA ASN A 267 -42.31 -46.01 3.27
C ASN A 267 -43.54 -46.35 2.39
N GLN A 268 -43.72 -45.69 1.24
CA GLN A 268 -44.82 -45.96 0.30
C GLN A 268 -44.57 -47.17 -0.62
N PHE A 269 -43.32 -47.61 -0.74
CA PHE A 269 -42.94 -48.78 -1.55
C PHE A 269 -42.31 -49.86 -0.65
N PRO A 270 -43.13 -50.63 0.10
CA PRO A 270 -42.61 -51.78 0.84
C PRO A 270 -42.00 -52.79 -0.15
N VAL A 271 -40.74 -53.16 0.10
CA VAL A 271 -40.00 -54.19 -0.63
C VAL A 271 -40.58 -55.58 -0.33
#